data_AF-A0AAW7YY43-F1
#
_entry.id   AF-A0AAW7YY43-F1
#
_cell.length_a   1.000
_cell.length_b   1.000
_cell.length_c   1.000
_cell.angle_alpha   90.00
_cell.angle_beta   90.00
_cell.angle_gamma   90.00
#
_symmetry.space_group_name_H-M   'P 1'
#
loop_
_entity.id
_entity.type
_entity.pdbx_description
1 polymer ?
#
loop_
_entity_poly.entity_id
_entity_poly.type
_entity_poly.pdbx_seq_one_letter_code
_entity_poly.pdbx_strand_id
1 'polypeptide(L)'
;MQFPLRVFIFLTRLVGLLFIGGSLIFGYAAVELIFDPEATVIVNGMERNDREAKGTYLLAPIILLIVGVVLCKVKPKSWHQYHQARSKLWSFFYGK
;
A
#
# COMPACT_ATOMS: atom_id res chain seq x y z
N MET A 1 27.65 -3.41 3.75
CA MET A 1 27.27 -3.30 2.32
C MET A 1 26.33 -2.12 2.13
N GLN A 2 26.77 -1.04 1.49
CA GLN A 2 25.87 0.05 1.10
C GLN A 2 25.18 -0.37 -0.20
N PHE A 3 23.88 -0.70 -0.16
CA PHE A 3 23.12 -0.90 -1.38
C PHE A 3 23.16 0.39 -2.21
N PRO A 4 23.41 0.32 -3.53
CA PRO A 4 23.39 1.51 -4.36
C PRO A 4 21.99 2.13 -4.29
N LEU A 5 21.91 3.42 -3.95
CA LEU A 5 20.67 4.17 -3.84
C LEU A 5 19.76 4.00 -5.07
N ARG A 6 20.37 3.87 -6.25
CA ARG A 6 19.67 3.61 -7.52
C ARG A 6 18.93 2.27 -7.52
N VAL A 7 19.57 1.21 -7.01
CA VAL A 7 18.97 -0.14 -6.93
C VAL A 7 17.84 -0.15 -5.92
N PHE A 8 18.02 0.49 -4.77
CA PHE A 8 16.95 0.61 -3.77
C PHE A 8 15.71 1.29 -4.36
N ILE A 9 15.86 2.46 -4.98
CA ILE A 9 14.75 3.20 -5.58
C ILE A 9 14.07 2.41 -6.69
N PHE A 10 14.87 1.71 -7.51
CA PHE A 10 14.33 0.83 -8.55
C PHE A 10 13.45 -0.27 -7.95
N LEU A 11 13.93 -0.95 -6.90
CA LEU A 11 13.16 -1.98 -6.20
C LEU A 11 11.90 -1.41 -5.55
N THR A 12 11.98 -0.25 -4.90
CA THR A 12 10.80 0.40 -4.29
C THR A 12 9.74 0.73 -5.34
N ARG A 13 10.15 1.21 -6.51
CA ARG A 13 9.23 1.49 -7.63
C ARG A 13 8.65 0.21 -8.22
N LEU A 14 9.45 -0.85 -8.35
CA LEU A 14 8.97 -2.14 -8.84
C LEU A 14 7.89 -2.71 -7.90
N VAL A 15 8.15 -2.70 -6.59
CA VAL A 15 7.16 -3.11 -5.58
C VAL A 15 5.92 -2.21 -5.64
N GLY A 16 6.10 -0.90 -5.78
CA GLY A 16 5.00 0.04 -5.94
C GLY A 16 4.12 -0.27 -7.15
N LEU A 17 4.73 -0.61 -8.30
CA LEU A 17 4.00 -1.02 -9.50
C LEU A 17 3.25 -2.33 -9.30
N LEU A 18 3.83 -3.31 -8.60
CA LEU A 18 3.14 -4.55 -8.25
C LEU A 18 1.92 -4.29 -7.37
N PHE A 19 2.02 -3.36 -6.42
CA PHE A 19 0.90 -2.98 -5.56
C PHE A 19 -0.20 -2.26 -6.34
N ILE A 20 0.17 -1.38 -7.27
CA ILE A 20 -0.81 -0.76 -8.18
C ILE A 20 -1.49 -1.83 -9.03
N GLY A 21 -0.73 -2.71 -9.67
CA GLY A 21 -1.30 -3.78 -10.50
C GLY A 21 -2.23 -4.70 -9.70
N GLY A 22 -1.79 -5.15 -8.52
CA GLY A 22 -2.62 -5.93 -7.61
C GLY A 22 -3.88 -5.18 -7.18
N SER A 23 -3.78 -3.89 -6.86
CA SER A 23 -4.94 -3.09 -6.47
C SER A 23 -6.00 -2.99 -7.57
N LEU A 24 -5.59 -2.97 -8.85
CA LEU A 24 -6.52 -2.93 -9.97
C LEU A 24 -7.25 -4.26 -10.14
N ILE A 25 -6.53 -5.38 -10.02
CA ILE A 25 -7.11 -6.73 -10.11
C ILE A 25 -8.10 -6.96 -8.95
N PHE A 26 -7.66 -6.73 -7.71
CA PHE A 26 -8.53 -6.88 -6.54
C PHE A 26 -9.64 -5.84 -6.50
N GLY A 27 -9.38 -4.62 -6.97
CA GLY A 27 -10.38 -3.57 -7.11
C GLY A 27 -11.48 -3.95 -8.08
N TYR A 28 -11.11 -4.52 -9.24
CA TYR A 28 -12.08 -5.04 -10.21
C TYR A 28 -12.95 -6.15 -9.59
N ALA A 29 -12.33 -7.15 -8.96
CA ALA A 29 -13.06 -8.25 -8.32
C ALA A 29 -14.00 -7.76 -7.19
N ALA A 30 -13.57 -6.76 -6.42
CA ALA A 30 -14.41 -6.14 -5.39
C ALA A 30 -15.59 -5.36 -5.98
N VAL A 31 -15.39 -4.68 -7.12
CA VAL A 31 -16.48 -4.02 -7.85
C VAL A 31 -17.49 -5.05 -8.36
N GLU A 32 -17.02 -6.13 -8.98
CA GLU A 32 -17.87 -7.23 -9.45
C GLU A 32 -18.71 -7.82 -8.29
N LEU A 33 -18.08 -8.07 -7.14
CA LEU A 33 -18.74 -8.56 -5.93
C LEU A 33 -19.86 -7.63 -5.43
N ILE A 34 -19.69 -6.31 -5.55
CA ILE A 34 -20.70 -5.32 -5.12
C ILE A 34 -21.93 -5.34 -6.02
N PHE A 35 -21.75 -5.60 -7.31
CA PHE A 35 -22.82 -5.59 -8.30
C PHE A 35 -23.47 -6.96 -8.51
N ASP A 36 -22.83 -8.04 -8.05
CA ASP A 36 -23.40 -9.37 -8.02
C ASP A 36 -24.53 -9.46 -6.98
N PRO A 37 -25.80 -9.70 -7.37
CA PRO A 37 -26.92 -9.82 -6.46
C PRO A 37 -26.97 -11.15 -5.71
N GLU A 38 -26.25 -12.18 -6.17
CA GLU A 38 -26.25 -13.53 -5.57
C GLU A 38 -25.08 -13.73 -4.61
N ALA A 39 -23.98 -12.99 -4.82
CA ALA A 39 -22.84 -13.06 -3.92
C ALA A 39 -23.18 -12.61 -2.50
N THR A 40 -22.64 -13.31 -1.50
CA THR A 40 -22.73 -12.93 -0.09
C THR A 40 -21.34 -12.74 0.51
N VAL A 41 -21.26 -11.89 1.52
CA VAL A 41 -20.02 -11.60 2.24
C VAL A 41 -20.21 -11.78 3.73
N ILE A 42 -19.17 -12.23 4.43
CA ILE A 42 -19.20 -12.41 5.88
C ILE A 42 -18.62 -11.16 6.52
N VAL A 43 -19.46 -10.38 7.20
CA VAL A 43 -19.05 -9.20 7.96
C VAL A 43 -19.46 -9.40 9.41
N ASN A 44 -18.49 -9.33 10.32
CA ASN A 44 -18.69 -9.56 11.76
C ASN A 44 -19.36 -10.92 12.08
N GLY A 45 -19.01 -11.97 11.31
CA GLY A 45 -19.57 -13.32 11.49
C GLY A 45 -20.99 -13.51 10.96
N MET A 46 -21.59 -12.49 10.37
CA MET A 46 -22.90 -12.58 9.71
C MET A 46 -22.76 -12.52 8.20
N GLU A 47 -23.50 -13.37 7.52
CA GLU A 47 -23.62 -13.36 6.07
C GLU A 47 -24.53 -12.20 5.64
N ARG A 48 -24.04 -11.35 4.74
CA ARG A 48 -24.73 -10.16 4.25
C ARG A 48 -24.64 -10.07 2.73
N ASN A 49 -25.74 -9.64 2.11
CA ASN A 49 -25.82 -9.37 0.67
C ASN A 49 -25.84 -7.84 0.38
N ASP A 50 -26.02 -7.01 1.41
CA ASP A 50 -26.09 -5.55 1.25
C ASP A 50 -24.85 -4.99 0.54
N ARG A 51 -25.07 -4.06 -0.41
CA ARG A 51 -23.98 -3.38 -1.15
C ARG A 51 -22.98 -2.70 -0.22
N GLU A 52 -23.45 -2.15 0.89
CA GLU A 52 -22.59 -1.51 1.90
C GLU A 52 -21.60 -2.51 2.53
N ALA A 53 -22.07 -3.72 2.85
CA ALA A 53 -21.24 -4.78 3.41
C ALA A 53 -20.20 -5.26 2.37
N LYS A 54 -20.63 -5.47 1.12
CA LYS A 54 -19.74 -5.82 0.00
C LYS A 54 -18.71 -4.73 -0.30
N GLY A 55 -19.11 -3.47 -0.14
CA GLY A 55 -18.27 -2.28 -0.32
C GLY A 55 -17.04 -2.25 0.60
N THR A 56 -17.10 -2.91 1.76
CA THR A 56 -15.95 -3.00 2.67
C THR A 56 -14.74 -3.68 2.03
N TYR A 57 -14.94 -4.56 1.05
CA TYR A 57 -13.87 -5.23 0.31
C TYR A 57 -13.10 -4.29 -0.63
N LEU A 58 -13.59 -3.07 -0.90
CA LEU A 58 -12.83 -2.04 -1.61
C LEU A 58 -11.74 -1.38 -0.76
N LEU A 59 -11.79 -1.49 0.57
CA LEU A 59 -10.80 -0.84 1.44
C LEU A 59 -9.38 -1.37 1.18
N ALA A 60 -9.22 -2.69 1.07
CA ALA A 60 -7.93 -3.31 0.80
C ALA A 60 -7.29 -2.84 -0.53
N PRO A 61 -7.97 -2.92 -1.71
CA PRO A 61 -7.40 -2.42 -2.96
C PRO A 61 -7.14 -0.92 -2.93
N ILE A 62 -7.98 -0.10 -2.28
CA ILE A 62 -7.71 1.34 -2.14
C ILE A 62 -6.42 1.59 -1.35
N ILE A 63 -6.21 0.92 -0.23
CA ILE A 63 -4.99 1.05 0.58
C ILE A 63 -3.77 0.61 -0.23
N LEU A 64 -3.85 -0.54 -0.90
CA LEU A 64 -2.79 -1.03 -1.79
C LEU A 64 -2.43 -0.03 -2.89
N LEU A 65 -3.43 0.58 -3.52
CA LEU A 65 -3.23 1.60 -4.54
C LEU A 65 -2.49 2.82 -3.98
N ILE A 66 -2.95 3.35 -2.83
CA ILE A 66 -2.31 4.51 -2.17
C ILE A 66 -0.86 4.20 -1.83
N VAL A 67 -0.60 3.06 -1.19
CA VAL A 67 0.76 2.64 -0.81
C VAL A 67 1.62 2.47 -2.06
N GLY A 68 1.10 1.81 -3.10
CA GLY A 68 1.82 1.62 -4.37
C GLY A 68 2.21 2.95 -5.03
N VAL A 69 1.29 3.91 -5.09
CA VAL A 69 1.55 5.27 -5.62
C VAL A 69 2.60 6.00 -4.79
N VAL A 70 2.54 5.91 -3.46
CA VAL A 70 3.54 6.51 -2.57
C VAL A 70 4.93 5.92 -2.81
N LEU A 71 5.03 4.58 -2.91
CA LEU A 71 6.28 3.88 -3.18
C LEU A 71 6.89 4.28 -4.55
N CYS A 72 6.06 4.44 -5.58
CA CYS A 72 6.52 4.93 -6.88
C CYS A 72 7.05 6.37 -6.85
N LYS A 73 6.53 7.21 -5.94
CA LYS A 73 6.93 8.63 -5.79
C LYS A 73 8.18 8.85 -4.92
N VAL A 74 8.75 7.80 -4.32
CA VAL A 74 9.98 7.92 -3.51
C VAL A 74 11.12 8.49 -4.35
N LYS A 75 11.71 9.60 -3.87
CA LYS A 75 12.82 10.30 -4.54
C LYS A 75 14.16 9.99 -3.85
N PRO A 76 15.29 10.05 -4.57
CA PRO A 76 16.61 9.83 -3.98
C PRO A 76 16.94 10.82 -2.85
N LYS A 77 16.54 12.09 -3.01
CA LYS A 77 16.76 13.14 -1.99
C LYS A 77 16.01 12.87 -0.68
N SER A 78 14.79 12.31 -0.74
CA SER A 78 14.02 12.01 0.48
C SER A 78 14.64 10.89 1.29
N TRP A 79 15.35 9.95 0.65
CA TRP A 79 16.07 8.88 1.35
C TRP A 79 17.32 9.38 2.09
N HIS A 80 18.07 10.29 1.47
CA HIS A 80 19.22 10.93 2.15
C HIS A 80 18.77 11.79 3.33
N GLN A 81 17.68 12.55 3.16
CA GLN A 81 17.06 13.31 4.25
C GLN A 81 16.52 12.40 5.35
N TYR A 82 15.94 11.24 5.01
CA TYR A 82 15.50 10.25 5.99
C TYR A 82 16.68 9.67 6.80
N HIS A 83 17.77 9.28 6.14
CA HIS A 83 18.96 8.81 6.85
C HIS A 83 19.59 9.88 7.74
N GLN A 84 19.61 11.14 7.29
CA GLN A 84 20.11 12.27 8.07
C GLN A 84 19.18 12.64 9.23
N ALA A 85 17.86 12.56 9.05
CA ALA A 85 16.88 12.74 10.10
C ALA A 85 16.92 11.59 11.12
N ARG A 86 17.06 10.35 10.65
CA ARG A 86 17.27 9.17 11.49
C ARG A 86 18.55 9.29 12.31
N SER A 87 19.66 9.73 11.71
CA SER A 87 20.92 9.91 12.44
C SER A 87 20.81 11.03 13.47
N LYS A 88 20.10 12.14 13.15
CA LYS A 88 19.81 13.22 14.11
C LYS A 88 18.93 12.77 15.27
N LEU A 89 17.89 12.00 15.00
CA LEU A 89 17.03 11.43 16.05
C LEU A 89 17.81 10.46 16.92
N TRP A 90 18.58 9.56 16.31
CA TRP A 90 19.43 8.63 17.06
C TRP A 90 20.51 9.36 17.88
N SER A 91 21.12 10.43 17.37
CA SER A 91 22.06 11.24 18.16
C SER A 91 21.39 12.00 19.31
N PHE A 92 20.11 12.35 19.16
CA PHE A 92 19.32 13.00 20.22
C PHE A 92 18.95 12.01 21.34
N PHE A 93 18.66 10.75 21.00
CA PHE A 93 18.28 9.71 21.98
C PHE A 93 19.47 8.97 22.59
N TYR A 94 20.56 8.77 21.85
CA TYR A 94 21.74 8.00 22.27
C TYR A 94 22.99 8.87 22.40
N GLY A 95 22.82 10.06 22.97
CA GLY A 95 23.84 11.11 23.10
C GLY A 95 25.28 10.62 23.25
N LYS A 96 26.13 11.14 22.38
CA LYS A 96 27.40 11.70 22.84
C LYS A 96 27.24 13.21 22.83
#